data_AF-A0A510UUT7-F1
#
_entry.id   AF-A0A510UUT7-F1
#
_cell.length_a   1.000
_cell.length_b   1.000
_cell.length_c   1.000
_cell.angle_alpha   90.00
_cell.angle_beta   90.00
_cell.angle_gamma   90.00
#
_symmetry.space_group_name_H-M   'P 1'
#
loop_
_entity.id
_entity.type
_entity.pdbx_description
1 polymer ?
#
loop_
_entity_poly.entity_id
_entity_poly.type
_entity_poly.pdbx_seq_one_letter_code
_entity_poly.pdbx_strand_id
1 'polypeptide(L)'
;MWFALWSVLVVGTLVGAFFLARRLWRSVVALGRELARAGEAASELATRAEQLAELAARERPDTSATLFTDRDELRAAVWRLRADRRARREARAEQHAATARGWRTYWT
;
A
#
# COMPACT_ATOMS: atom_id res chain seq x y z
N MET A 1 42.72 4.83 -44.50
CA MET A 1 42.86 4.59 -43.04
C MET A 1 41.72 5.20 -42.20
N TRP A 2 41.22 6.39 -42.50
CA TRP A 2 40.16 7.07 -41.72
C TRP A 2 38.83 6.30 -41.59
N PHE A 3 38.38 5.64 -42.67
CA PHE A 3 37.14 4.85 -42.69
C PHE A 3 37.11 3.69 -41.67
N ALA A 4 38.26 3.04 -41.49
CA ALA A 4 38.41 1.95 -40.52
C ALA A 4 38.28 2.47 -39.09
N LEU A 5 38.87 3.64 -38.80
CA LEU A 5 38.80 4.29 -37.49
C LEU A 5 37.34 4.64 -37.14
N TRP A 6 36.62 5.25 -38.09
CA TRP A 6 35.21 5.58 -37.94
C TRP A 6 34.32 4.34 -37.74
N SER A 7 34.58 3.27 -38.50
CA SER A 7 33.83 2.03 -38.39
C SER A 7 34.02 1.36 -37.02
N VAL A 8 35.27 1.30 -36.52
CA VAL A 8 35.56 0.75 -35.18
C VAL A 8 34.88 1.57 -34.09
N LEU A 9 34.88 2.90 -34.22
CA LEU A 9 34.23 3.79 -33.24
C LEU A 9 32.71 3.54 -33.18
N VAL A 10 32.06 3.49 -34.35
CA VAL A 10 30.61 3.27 -34.45
C VAL A 10 30.24 1.87 -33.97
N VAL A 11 30.96 0.84 -34.40
CA VAL A 11 30.70 -0.55 -33.99
C VAL A 11 30.92 -0.72 -32.50
N GLY A 12 32.01 -0.18 -31.93
CA GLY A 12 32.25 -0.23 -30.49
C GLY A 12 31.11 0.43 -29.69
N THR A 13 30.62 1.58 -30.16
CA THR A 13 29.51 2.29 -29.51
C THR A 13 28.19 1.52 -29.63
N LEU A 14 27.89 0.95 -30.80
CA LEU A 14 26.69 0.15 -31.02
C LEU A 14 26.69 -1.13 -30.20
N VAL A 15 27.84 -1.82 -30.10
CA VAL A 15 27.98 -3.01 -29.26
C VAL A 15 27.78 -2.64 -27.79
N GLY A 16 28.43 -1.56 -27.33
CA GLY A 16 28.24 -1.06 -25.96
C GLY A 16 26.78 -0.71 -25.66
N ALA A 17 26.12 0.02 -26.55
CA ALA A 17 24.71 0.40 -26.44
C ALA A 17 23.79 -0.82 -26.45
N PHE A 18 24.06 -1.82 -27.28
CA PHE A 18 23.28 -3.05 -27.36
C PHE A 18 23.36 -3.87 -26.07
N PHE A 19 24.56 -4.05 -25.52
CA PHE A 19 24.74 -4.75 -24.24
C PHE A 19 24.05 -4.00 -23.09
N LEU A 20 24.15 -2.66 -23.07
CA LEU A 20 23.51 -1.83 -22.06
C LEU A 20 21.98 -1.91 -22.15
N ALA A 21 21.42 -1.76 -23.35
CA ALA A 21 19.98 -1.87 -23.60
C ALA A 21 19.45 -3.25 -23.19
N ARG A 22 20.16 -4.33 -23.53
CA ARG A 22 19.77 -5.70 -23.17
C ARG A 22 19.77 -5.92 -21.66
N ARG A 23 20.76 -5.37 -20.95
CA ARG A 23 20.82 -5.46 -19.49
C ARG A 23 19.70 -4.65 -18.84
N LEU A 24 19.48 -3.41 -19.29
CA LEU A 24 18.40 -2.57 -18.78
C LEU A 24 17.03 -3.18 -19.02
N TRP A 25 16.80 -3.78 -20.20
CA TRP A 25 15.54 -4.43 -20.53
C TRP A 25 15.16 -5.51 -19.51
N ARG A 26 16.12 -6.35 -19.11
CA ARG A 26 15.85 -7.38 -18.09
C ARG A 26 15.44 -6.76 -16.76
N SER A 27 16.09 -5.69 -16.34
CA SER A 27 15.75 -4.99 -15.09
C SER A 27 14.39 -4.32 -15.16
N VAL A 28 14.08 -3.64 -16.27
CA VAL A 28 12.77 -2.98 -16.48
C VAL A 28 11.64 -4.00 -16.49
N VAL A 29 11.82 -5.14 -17.16
CA VAL A 29 10.82 -6.21 -17.17
C VAL A 29 10.63 -6.82 -15.77
N ALA A 30 11.72 -7.03 -15.02
CA ALA A 30 11.62 -7.53 -13.65
C ALA A 30 10.85 -6.56 -12.75
N LEU A 31 11.20 -5.27 -12.80
CA LEU A 31 10.51 -4.21 -12.08
C LEU A 31 9.04 -4.11 -12.51
N GLY A 32 8.76 -4.17 -13.80
CA GLY A 32 7.39 -4.13 -14.33
C GLY A 32 6.51 -5.27 -13.81
N ARG A 33 7.08 -6.48 -13.65
CA ARG A 33 6.34 -7.62 -13.06
C ARG A 33 6.09 -7.46 -11.57
N GLU A 34 7.02 -6.86 -10.83
CA GLU A 34 6.80 -6.54 -9.42
C GLU A 34 5.76 -5.43 -9.28
N LEU A 35 5.83 -4.41 -10.13
CA LEU A 35 4.86 -3.32 -10.17
C LEU A 35 3.46 -3.81 -10.54
N ALA A 36 3.35 -4.75 -11.49
CA ALA A 36 2.08 -5.38 -11.87
C ALA A 36 1.47 -6.14 -10.68
N ARG A 37 2.26 -6.97 -10.00
CA ARG A 37 1.81 -7.70 -8.79
C ARG A 37 1.40 -6.75 -7.67
N ALA A 38 2.15 -5.67 -7.45
CA ALA A 38 1.79 -4.65 -6.47
C ALA A 38 0.50 -3.92 -6.86
N GLY A 39 0.32 -3.64 -8.15
CA GLY A 39 -0.90 -3.03 -8.71
C GLY A 39 -2.12 -3.93 -8.56
N GLU A 40 -1.99 -5.23 -8.83
CA GLU A 40 -3.04 -6.23 -8.61
C GLU A 40 -3.47 -6.25 -7.13
N ALA A 41 -2.51 -6.37 -6.20
CA ALA A 41 -2.80 -6.34 -4.76
C ALA A 41 -3.46 -5.03 -4.32
N ALA A 42 -3.01 -3.89 -4.85
CA ALA A 42 -3.61 -2.58 -4.55
C ALA A 42 -5.04 -2.48 -5.10
N SER A 43 -5.29 -3.01 -6.30
CA SER A 43 -6.64 -3.03 -6.88
C SER A 43 -7.60 -3.90 -6.08
N GLU A 44 -7.17 -5.08 -5.65
CA GLU A 44 -7.98 -5.95 -4.80
C GLU A 44 -8.27 -5.29 -3.44
N LEU A 45 -7.27 -4.65 -2.84
CA LEU A 45 -7.45 -3.86 -1.62
C LEU A 45 -8.45 -2.73 -1.81
N ALA A 46 -8.38 -2.01 -2.92
CA ALA A 46 -9.32 -0.93 -3.24
C ALA A 46 -10.76 -1.46 -3.38
N THR A 47 -10.95 -2.55 -4.12
CA THR A 47 -12.27 -3.19 -4.28
C THR A 47 -12.83 -3.64 -2.93
N ARG A 48 -12.02 -4.30 -2.10
CA ARG A 48 -12.46 -4.73 -0.76
C ARG A 48 -12.76 -3.54 0.15
N ALA A 49 -11.97 -2.47 0.08
CA ALA A 49 -12.22 -1.25 0.84
C ALA A 49 -13.53 -0.58 0.42
N GLU A 50 -13.84 -0.56 -0.87
CA GLU A 50 -15.09 -0.02 -1.40
C GLU A 50 -16.29 -0.87 -0.96
N GLN A 51 -16.18 -2.20 -1.01
CA GLN A 51 -17.21 -3.10 -0.47
C GLN A 51 -17.45 -2.87 1.03
N LEU A 52 -16.40 -2.72 1.83
CA LEU A 52 -16.51 -2.42 3.24
C LEU A 52 -17.10 -1.04 3.50
N ALA A 53 -16.78 -0.05 2.66
CA ALA A 53 -17.35 1.29 2.75
C ALA A 53 -18.84 1.29 2.43
N GLU A 54 -19.25 0.55 1.39
CA GLU A 54 -20.66 0.35 1.02
C GLU A 54 -21.45 -0.33 2.15
N LEU A 55 -20.91 -1.41 2.73
CA LEU A 55 -21.52 -2.08 3.88
C LEU A 55 -21.62 -1.12 5.08
N ALA A 56 -20.56 -0.39 5.38
CA ALA A 56 -20.55 0.58 6.46
C ALA A 56 -21.53 1.75 6.23
N ALA A 57 -21.77 2.14 4.97
CA ALA A 57 -22.74 3.16 4.62
C ALA A 57 -24.18 2.66 4.82
N ARG A 58 -24.47 1.40 4.45
CA ARG A 58 -25.79 0.77 4.65
C ARG A 58 -26.12 0.53 6.12
N GLU A 59 -25.13 0.09 6.90
CA GLU A 59 -25.28 -0.20 8.32
C GLU A 59 -25.02 1.02 9.21
N ARG A 60 -24.78 2.20 8.62
CA ARG A 60 -24.44 3.40 9.38
C ARG A 60 -25.61 3.75 10.30
N PRO A 61 -25.46 3.65 11.63
CA PRO A 61 -26.52 4.06 12.54
C PRO A 61 -26.73 5.56 12.40
N ASP A 62 -27.99 6.00 12.35
CA ASP A 62 -28.28 7.43 12.44
C ASP A 62 -27.84 7.92 13.83
N THR A 63 -26.77 8.71 13.83
CA THR A 63 -26.19 9.32 15.04
C THR A 63 -26.69 10.74 15.26
N SER A 64 -27.67 11.21 14.49
CA SER A 64 -28.28 12.52 14.73
C SER A 64 -29.06 12.49 16.05
N ALA A 65 -28.62 13.30 17.02
CA ALA A 65 -29.36 13.51 18.25
C ALA A 65 -30.47 14.52 17.97
N THR A 66 -31.71 14.15 18.24
CA THR A 66 -32.85 15.09 18.22
C THR A 66 -33.05 15.69 19.62
N LEU A 67 -33.67 16.87 19.70
CA LEU A 67 -33.94 17.56 20.97
C LEU A 67 -34.75 16.72 21.98
N PHE A 68 -35.45 15.70 21.50
CA PHE A 68 -36.30 14.81 22.30
C PHE A 68 -35.64 13.47 22.64
N THR A 69 -34.39 13.23 22.25
CA THR A 69 -33.67 11.99 22.60
C THR A 69 -33.29 11.98 24.08
N ASP A 70 -33.45 10.84 24.76
CA ASP A 70 -33.06 10.69 26.16
C ASP A 70 -31.54 10.87 26.33
N ARG A 71 -31.17 11.66 27.33
CA ARG A 71 -29.78 11.96 27.67
C ARG A 71 -29.00 10.71 28.08
N ASP A 72 -29.65 9.75 28.74
CA ASP A 72 -28.96 8.56 29.22
C ASP A 72 -28.68 7.56 28.10
N GLU A 73 -29.57 7.47 27.09
CA GLU A 73 -29.34 6.73 25.85
C GLU A 73 -28.14 7.30 25.08
N LEU A 74 -28.06 8.62 24.94
CA LEU A 74 -26.93 9.30 24.30
C LEU A 74 -25.61 9.04 25.06
N ARG A 75 -25.64 9.05 26.39
CA ARG A 75 -24.45 8.70 27.21
C ARG A 75 -24.02 7.26 26.97
N ALA A 76 -24.95 6.32 26.95
CA ALA A 76 -24.64 4.90 26.68
C ALA A 76 -24.02 4.71 25.28
N ALA A 77 -24.54 5.41 24.26
CA ALA A 77 -23.98 5.39 22.90
C ALA A 77 -22.54 5.93 22.85
N VAL A 78 -22.26 7.05 23.54
CA VAL A 78 -20.90 7.62 23.64
C VAL A 78 -19.95 6.67 24.36
N TRP A 79 -20.40 6.01 25.43
CA TRP A 79 -19.59 5.04 26.16
C TRP A 79 -19.21 3.84 25.29
N ARG A 80 -20.17 3.29 24.52
CA ARG A 80 -19.90 2.25 23.51
C ARG A 80 -18.86 2.71 22.50
N LEU A 81 -19.04 3.90 21.90
CA LEU A 81 -18.11 4.41 20.89
C LEU A 81 -16.70 4.61 21.44
N ARG A 82 -16.58 5.05 22.70
CA ARG A 82 -15.28 5.17 23.39
C ARG A 82 -14.64 3.81 23.67
N ALA A 83 -15.42 2.81 24.05
CA ALA A 83 -14.94 1.44 24.22
C ALA A 83 -14.38 0.90 22.90
N ASP A 84 -15.13 1.02 21.80
CA ASP A 84 -14.67 0.56 20.49
C ASP A 84 -13.41 1.29 20.02
N ARG A 85 -13.30 2.60 20.28
CA ARG A 85 -12.08 3.37 19.97
C ARG A 85 -10.88 2.87 20.76
N ARG A 86 -11.05 2.52 22.04
CA ARG A 86 -9.97 1.94 22.86
C ARG A 86 -9.52 0.59 22.32
N ALA A 87 -10.45 -0.31 22.02
CA ALA A 87 -10.15 -1.60 21.41
C ALA A 87 -9.36 -1.46 20.08
N ARG A 88 -9.80 -0.55 19.20
CA ARG A 88 -9.07 -0.26 17.94
C ARG A 88 -7.69 0.36 18.16
N ARG A 89 -7.48 1.09 19.25
CA ARG A 89 -6.17 1.66 19.60
C ARG A 89 -5.23 0.58 20.13
N GLU A 90 -5.75 -0.30 20.98
CA GLU A 90 -5.01 -1.45 21.54
C GLU A 90 -4.56 -2.41 20.43
N ALA A 91 -5.47 -2.79 19.52
CA ALA A 91 -5.13 -3.63 18.38
C ALA A 91 -4.02 -3.02 17.49
N ARG A 92 -4.05 -1.70 17.27
CA ARG A 92 -2.98 -1.00 16.55
C ARG A 92 -1.67 -1.00 17.32
N ALA A 93 -1.72 -0.76 18.63
CA ALA A 93 -0.53 -0.81 19.48
C ALA A 93 0.12 -2.21 19.48
N GLU A 94 -0.69 -3.27 19.52
CA GLU A 94 -0.22 -4.66 19.43
C GLU A 94 0.44 -4.96 18.09
N GLN A 95 -0.16 -4.53 16.98
CA GLN A 95 0.43 -4.66 15.65
C GLN A 95 1.76 -3.91 15.54
N HIS A 96 1.83 -2.66 16.00
CA HIS A 96 3.07 -1.90 16.00
C HIS A 96 4.15 -2.56 16.87
N ALA A 97 3.77 -3.10 18.03
CA ALA A 97 4.69 -3.82 18.90
C ALA A 97 5.17 -5.13 18.24
N ALA A 98 4.30 -5.87 17.55
CA ALA A 98 4.67 -7.08 16.81
C ALA A 98 5.66 -6.76 15.69
N THR A 99 5.39 -5.71 14.91
CA THR A 99 6.32 -5.22 13.88
C THR A 99 7.65 -4.83 14.51
N ALA A 100 7.66 -4.00 15.55
CA ALA A 100 8.88 -3.58 16.22
C ALA A 100 9.72 -4.77 16.75
N ARG A 101 9.07 -5.82 17.28
CA ARG A 101 9.75 -7.05 17.68
C ARG A 101 10.37 -7.78 16.49
N GLY A 102 9.63 -7.94 15.39
CA GLY A 102 10.15 -8.59 14.18
C GLY A 102 11.36 -7.86 13.59
N TRP A 103 11.34 -6.52 13.60
CA TRP A 103 12.48 -5.71 13.17
C TRP A 103 13.68 -5.92 14.11
N ARG A 104 13.51 -5.92 15.43
CA ARG A 104 14.62 -6.20 16.36
C ARG A 104 15.27 -7.56 16.09
N THR A 105 14.48 -8.60 15.83
CA THR A 105 15.01 -9.94 15.49
C THR A 105 15.87 -9.95 14.23
N TYR A 106 15.61 -9.08 13.26
CA TYR A 106 16.38 -9.01 12.01
C TYR A 106 17.64 -8.14 12.09
N TRP A 107 17.69 -7.19 13.03
CA TRP A 107 18.78 -6.21 13.16
C TRP A 107 19.74 -6.49 14.34
N THR A 108 19.57 -7.61 15.05
CA THR A 108 20.51 -8.10 16.08
C THR A 108 21.23 -9.34 15.56
#